data_AF-A0AAN6S5L8-F1
#
_entry.id   AF-A0AAN6S5L8-F1
#
_cell.length_a   1.000
_cell.length_b   1.000
_cell.length_c   1.000
_cell.angle_alpha   90.00
_cell.angle_beta   90.00
_cell.angle_gamma   90.00
#
_symmetry.space_group_name_H-M   'P 1'
#
loop_
_entity.id
_entity.type
_entity.pdbx_description
1 polymer ?
#
loop_
_entity_poly.entity_id
_entity_poly.type
_entity_poly.pdbx_seq_one_letter_code
_entity_poly.pdbx_strand_id
1 'polypeptide(L)'
;MSLISVHLEQISMSCQGIDSLPFPPPKIFTNALLSNPDITSLIRDTEAHERALFSVPPPPPAATSKTPEPPASSTRRQTIFNVAGGEVTTGPPPNSTRSGGPARRKTAVAAVLGGDLHAQIVRRSGHHGGADVDIEVLLRGAEKLCNVYPLPGALERIPALRQKHAQQSNTLAYYEAKVAEQQETLEKMNMERRNDEEDEEDDVEGSVPEEGVFTEEDIKREEAEVRELEKKKRELQERLRALDKDLGGLLNM
;
A
#
# COMPACT_ATOMS: atom_id res chain seq x y z
N MET A 1 84.35 54.61 36.81
CA MET A 1 82.92 54.21 36.78
C MET A 1 82.68 53.27 37.94
N SER A 2 81.77 53.60 38.84
CA SER A 2 81.56 52.90 40.12
C SER A 2 81.06 51.48 39.91
N LEU A 3 81.61 50.51 40.65
CA LEU A 3 81.16 49.10 40.63
C LEU A 3 79.63 48.94 40.76
N ILE A 4 78.98 49.88 41.45
CA ILE A 4 77.53 49.89 41.63
C ILE A 4 76.77 50.07 40.31
N SER A 5 77.31 50.81 39.33
CA SER A 5 76.63 51.01 38.03
C SER A 5 76.63 49.72 37.22
N VAL A 6 77.68 48.92 37.32
CA VAL A 6 77.78 47.61 36.65
C VAL A 6 76.74 46.64 37.22
N HIS A 7 76.55 46.62 38.54
CA HIS A 7 75.52 45.77 39.16
C HIS A 7 74.10 46.22 38.81
N LEU A 8 73.85 47.53 38.75
CA LEU A 8 72.53 48.06 38.33
C LEU A 8 72.23 47.74 36.86
N GLU A 9 73.24 47.82 35.99
CA GLU A 9 73.11 47.43 34.59
C GLU A 9 72.83 45.93 34.44
N GLN A 10 73.53 45.08 35.21
CA GLN A 10 73.28 43.64 35.22
C GLN A 10 71.87 43.28 35.71
N ILE A 11 71.37 43.97 36.74
CA ILE A 11 69.99 43.79 37.23
C ILE A 11 69.00 44.22 36.14
N SER A 12 69.23 45.35 35.48
CA SER A 12 68.38 45.83 34.39
C SER A 12 68.33 44.85 33.23
N MET A 13 69.48 44.31 32.81
CA MET A 13 69.56 43.30 31.75
C MET A 13 68.83 42.01 32.14
N SER A 14 68.93 41.60 33.41
CA SER A 14 68.24 40.41 33.90
C SER A 14 66.72 40.59 33.96
N CYS A 15 66.25 41.77 34.39
CA CYS A 15 64.82 42.10 34.39
C CYS A 15 64.23 42.13 32.97
N GLN A 16 64.91 42.76 32.01
CA GLN A 16 64.48 42.75 30.61
C GLN A 16 64.50 41.33 30.03
N GLY A 17 65.50 40.53 30.37
CA GLY A 17 65.56 39.11 30.02
C GLY A 17 64.34 38.34 30.52
N ILE A 18 63.99 38.48 31.80
CA ILE A 18 62.87 37.77 32.42
C ILE A 18 61.53 38.21 31.85
N ASP A 19 61.32 39.51 31.62
CA ASP A 19 60.07 40.05 31.08
C ASP A 19 59.88 39.72 29.58
N SER A 20 60.99 39.63 28.83
CA SER A 20 60.97 39.26 27.41
C SER A 20 60.77 37.76 27.15
N LEU A 21 60.82 36.93 28.20
CA LEU A 21 60.59 35.49 28.04
C LEU A 21 59.11 35.26 27.66
N PRO A 22 58.83 34.63 26.51
CA PRO A 22 57.47 34.37 26.09
C PRO A 22 56.88 33.25 26.95
N PHE A 23 56.29 33.62 28.08
CA PHE A 23 55.48 32.69 28.86
C PHE A 23 54.18 32.40 28.11
N PRO A 24 53.88 31.12 27.80
CA PRO A 24 52.62 30.79 27.18
C PRO A 24 51.49 31.19 28.16
N PRO A 25 50.53 32.04 27.75
CA PRO A 25 49.39 32.35 28.59
C PRO A 25 48.64 31.06 28.94
N PRO A 26 47.93 31.02 30.08
CA PRO A 26 47.19 29.83 30.49
C PRO A 26 46.26 29.39 29.36
N LYS A 27 46.57 28.24 28.76
CA LYS A 27 45.78 27.67 27.66
C LYS A 27 44.42 27.23 28.23
N ILE A 28 43.39 28.01 27.93
CA ILE A 28 42.02 27.89 28.45
C ILE A 28 41.45 26.48 28.23
N PHE A 29 41.87 25.79 27.17
CA PHE A 29 41.27 24.53 26.77
C PHE A 29 41.64 23.32 27.65
N THR A 30 42.84 23.27 28.24
CA THR A 30 43.28 22.06 28.98
C THR A 30 42.64 21.97 30.36
N ASN A 31 42.46 23.10 31.05
CA ASN A 31 41.77 23.14 32.35
C ASN A 31 40.23 23.09 32.21
N ALA A 32 39.66 23.60 31.12
CA ALA A 32 38.20 23.54 30.91
C ALA A 32 37.70 22.12 30.60
N LEU A 33 38.42 21.36 29.77
CA LEU A 33 38.05 19.99 29.37
C LEU A 33 38.10 18.99 30.53
N LEU A 34 38.95 19.23 31.54
CA LEU A 34 39.12 18.34 32.70
C LEU A 34 38.31 18.78 33.93
N SER A 35 37.86 20.03 33.99
CA SER A 35 37.16 20.57 35.16
C SER A 35 35.64 20.46 35.10
N ASN A 36 35.03 20.45 33.90
CA ASN A 36 33.58 20.31 33.75
C ASN A 36 33.25 19.39 32.55
N PRO A 37 33.26 18.06 32.70
CA PRO A 37 32.49 17.25 31.79
C PRO A 37 31.01 17.57 32.05
N ASP A 38 30.39 18.40 31.21
CA ASP A 38 28.95 18.60 31.27
C ASP A 38 28.28 17.23 31.15
N ILE A 39 27.49 16.84 32.16
CA ILE A 39 26.76 15.56 32.18
C ILE A 39 25.90 15.41 30.92
N THR A 40 25.48 16.50 30.28
CA THR A 40 24.75 16.52 29.01
C THR A 40 25.57 16.05 27.80
N SER A 41 26.90 16.08 27.87
CA SER A 41 27.79 15.52 26.84
C SER A 41 27.98 14.00 27.00
N LEU A 42 27.95 13.51 28.25
CA LEU A 42 28.07 12.10 28.64
C LEU A 42 26.72 11.36 28.55
N ILE A 43 25.64 12.04 28.94
CA ILE A 43 24.24 11.66 28.81
C ILE A 43 23.62 12.67 27.86
N ARG A 44 23.74 12.41 26.57
CA ARG A 44 23.04 13.19 25.55
C ARG A 44 21.55 12.89 25.70
N ASP A 45 20.72 13.92 25.64
CA ASP A 45 19.28 13.71 25.51
C ASP A 45 19.01 12.80 24.31
N THR A 46 18.14 11.80 24.50
CA THR A 46 17.80 10.87 23.41
C THR A 46 17.40 11.65 22.16
N GLU A 47 18.08 11.37 21.05
CA GLU A 47 17.78 12.03 19.78
C GLU A 47 16.38 11.59 19.29
N ALA A 48 15.75 12.38 18.41
CA ALA A 48 14.37 12.10 17.95
C ALA A 48 14.21 10.68 17.38
N HIS A 49 15.27 10.18 16.74
CA HIS A 49 15.33 8.85 16.16
C HIS A 49 15.46 7.74 17.22
N GLU A 50 16.10 8.03 18.35
CA GLU A 50 16.23 7.11 19.49
C GLU A 50 14.94 7.04 20.32
N ARG A 51 14.20 8.16 20.43
CA ARG A 51 12.88 8.19 21.10
C ARG A 51 11.87 7.25 20.44
N ALA A 52 12.01 7.00 19.14
CA ALA A 52 11.17 6.04 18.41
C ALA A 52 11.48 4.58 18.78
N LEU A 53 12.67 4.28 19.28
CA LEU A 53 13.08 2.95 19.74
C LEU A 53 12.51 2.62 21.12
N PHE A 54 12.29 3.64 21.97
CA PHE A 54 11.83 3.47 23.35
C PHE A 54 10.42 4.04 23.53
N SER A 55 9.42 3.17 23.48
CA SER A 55 8.04 3.51 23.84
C SER A 55 7.85 3.40 25.35
N VAL A 56 7.70 4.54 26.03
CA VAL A 56 7.24 4.55 27.43
C VAL A 56 5.78 4.10 27.44
N PRO A 57 5.41 3.01 28.15
CA PRO A 57 4.02 2.58 28.26
C PRO A 57 3.17 3.72 28.84
N PRO A 58 2.00 4.02 28.28
CA PRO A 58 1.13 5.05 28.84
C PRO A 58 0.82 4.71 30.31
N PRO A 59 0.85 5.70 31.22
CA PRO A 59 0.52 5.47 32.62
C PRO A 59 -0.87 4.83 32.70
N PRO A 60 -1.06 3.83 33.56
CA PRO A 60 -2.36 3.19 33.71
C PRO A 60 -3.41 4.26 34.05
N PRO A 61 -4.62 4.20 33.47
CA PRO A 61 -5.67 5.15 33.78
C PRO A 61 -5.87 5.15 35.30
N ALA A 62 -5.85 6.35 35.89
CA ALA A 62 -6.06 6.52 37.33
C ALA A 62 -7.38 5.81 37.70
N ALA A 63 -7.27 4.79 38.55
CA ALA A 63 -8.44 4.10 39.07
C ALA A 63 -9.26 5.10 39.87
N THR A 64 -10.34 5.61 39.28
CA THR A 64 -11.40 6.31 39.99
C THR A 64 -12.20 5.25 40.73
N SER A 65 -11.71 4.84 41.90
CA SER A 65 -12.40 3.90 42.78
C SER A 65 -13.48 4.63 43.58
N LYS A 66 -14.74 4.40 43.23
CA LYS A 66 -15.88 4.54 44.13
C LYS A 66 -16.74 3.29 44.07
N THR A 67 -16.31 2.24 44.77
CA THR A 67 -17.16 1.14 45.29
C THR A 67 -16.31 0.25 46.21
N PRO A 68 -16.80 -0.15 47.41
CA PRO A 68 -16.03 -0.95 48.37
C PRO A 68 -16.23 -2.48 48.21
N GLU A 69 -15.11 -3.21 48.29
CA GLU A 69 -14.90 -4.65 48.68
C GLU A 69 -15.38 -5.82 47.77
N PRO A 70 -14.81 -7.06 47.86
CA PRO A 70 -13.85 -7.65 48.83
C PRO A 70 -12.57 -8.30 48.17
N PRO A 71 -11.65 -9.00 48.89
CA PRO A 71 -10.20 -8.92 48.65
C PRO A 71 -9.66 -9.89 47.56
N ALA A 72 -9.25 -9.33 46.42
CA ALA A 72 -8.43 -10.05 45.44
C ALA A 72 -6.94 -9.81 45.71
N SER A 73 -6.22 -10.91 45.92
CA SER A 73 -4.78 -11.02 46.14
C SER A 73 -3.96 -9.98 45.36
N SER A 74 -3.13 -9.23 46.08
CA SER A 74 -2.05 -8.39 45.59
C SER A 74 -1.23 -9.12 44.51
N THR A 75 -1.55 -8.88 43.22
CA THR A 75 -0.71 -9.27 42.09
C THR A 75 0.50 -8.34 42.05
N ARG A 76 1.47 -8.66 42.91
CA ARG A 76 2.83 -8.15 42.83
C ARG A 76 3.37 -8.56 41.45
N ARG A 77 3.65 -7.59 40.58
CA ARG A 77 4.32 -7.81 39.29
C ARG A 77 5.58 -8.64 39.54
N GLN A 78 5.54 -9.93 39.22
CA GLN A 78 6.73 -10.76 39.15
C GLN A 78 7.28 -10.65 37.73
N THR A 79 8.44 -10.03 37.58
CA THR A 79 9.29 -10.19 36.40
C THR A 79 10.05 -11.49 36.56
N ILE A 80 9.55 -12.57 35.94
CA ILE A 80 10.29 -13.83 35.88
C ILE A 80 11.25 -13.73 34.70
N PHE A 81 12.56 -13.81 34.97
CA PHE A 81 13.58 -13.87 33.94
C PHE A 81 13.59 -15.29 33.35
N ASN A 82 13.23 -15.42 32.08
CA ASN A 82 13.24 -16.71 31.41
C ASN A 82 14.59 -16.89 30.71
N VAL A 83 15.40 -17.85 31.17
CA VAL A 83 16.70 -18.19 30.58
C VAL A 83 16.53 -19.49 29.81
N ALA A 84 16.42 -19.39 28.50
CA ALA A 84 16.50 -20.54 27.60
C ALA A 84 17.49 -20.20 26.49
N GLY A 85 18.60 -20.94 26.40
CA GLY A 85 19.54 -20.85 25.27
C GLY A 85 20.51 -19.67 25.26
N GLY A 86 20.76 -18.99 26.38
CA GLY A 86 21.82 -17.98 26.50
C GLY A 86 21.44 -16.53 26.20
N GLU A 87 20.17 -16.24 25.91
CA GLU A 87 19.66 -14.86 25.77
C GLU A 87 18.59 -14.58 26.85
N VAL A 88 18.71 -13.45 27.55
CA VAL A 88 17.80 -13.05 28.63
C VAL A 88 16.75 -12.09 28.06
N THR A 89 15.53 -12.57 27.85
CA THR A 89 14.40 -11.76 27.37
C THR A 89 13.35 -11.55 28.46
N THR A 90 12.82 -10.33 28.57
CA THR A 90 11.74 -9.97 29.50
C THR A 90 10.43 -9.84 28.71
N GLY A 91 9.66 -10.93 28.63
CA GLY A 91 8.39 -10.98 27.91
C GLY A 91 7.41 -12.00 28.47
N PRO A 92 6.09 -11.82 28.29
CA PRO A 92 5.09 -12.77 28.77
C PRO A 92 5.27 -14.14 28.08
N PRO A 93 4.89 -15.25 28.75
CA PRO A 93 5.09 -16.59 28.22
C PRO A 93 4.36 -16.80 26.88
N PRO A 94 4.93 -17.59 25.95
CA PRO A 94 4.45 -17.74 24.57
C PRO A 94 3.06 -18.40 24.44
N ASN A 95 2.40 -18.79 25.54
CA ASN A 95 1.15 -19.54 25.51
C ASN A 95 -0.10 -18.75 25.98
N SER A 96 -0.05 -17.41 26.01
CA SER A 96 -1.23 -16.58 26.30
C SER A 96 -2.01 -16.28 25.02
N THR A 97 -2.86 -17.21 24.61
CA THR A 97 -3.73 -17.16 23.43
C THR A 97 -5.02 -16.32 23.62
N ARG A 98 -5.00 -15.26 24.42
CA ARG A 98 -6.21 -14.44 24.72
C ARG A 98 -6.11 -12.94 24.40
N SER A 99 -5.41 -12.58 23.33
CA SER A 99 -5.64 -11.29 22.66
C SER A 99 -5.38 -11.42 21.16
N GLY A 100 -6.45 -11.67 20.41
CA GLY A 100 -6.44 -11.80 18.96
C GLY A 100 -6.05 -10.49 18.26
N GLY A 101 -4.85 -10.48 17.71
CA GLY A 101 -4.31 -9.48 16.81
C GLY A 101 -2.83 -9.80 16.59
N PRO A 102 -2.28 -9.68 15.37
CA PRO A 102 -0.86 -9.95 15.16
C PRO A 102 -0.09 -9.07 16.13
N ALA A 103 0.73 -9.70 16.97
CA ALA A 103 1.60 -9.01 17.91
C ALA A 103 2.22 -7.83 17.17
N ARG A 104 1.82 -6.60 17.54
CA ARG A 104 2.32 -5.38 16.92
C ARG A 104 3.82 -5.37 17.21
N ARG A 105 4.62 -5.94 16.31
CA ARG A 105 6.06 -5.83 16.33
C ARG A 105 6.31 -4.33 16.27
N LYS A 106 6.66 -3.75 17.41
CA LYS A 106 6.91 -2.31 17.55
C LYS A 106 8.23 -2.04 16.83
N THR A 107 8.20 -1.95 15.51
CA THR A 107 9.37 -1.55 14.73
C THR A 107 9.57 -0.05 14.92
N ALA A 108 10.82 0.39 15.00
CA ALA A 108 11.17 1.81 15.06
C ALA A 108 10.51 2.60 13.91
N VAL A 109 10.51 1.98 12.73
CA VAL A 109 9.88 2.49 11.51
C VAL A 109 8.36 2.65 11.70
N ALA A 110 7.67 1.70 12.34
CA ALA A 110 6.24 1.82 12.64
C ALA A 110 5.93 2.92 13.68
N ALA A 111 6.85 3.18 14.60
CA ALA A 111 6.71 4.28 15.55
C ALA A 111 6.85 5.66 14.87
N VAL A 112 7.79 5.80 13.93
CA VAL A 112 8.01 7.05 13.18
C VAL A 112 6.93 7.29 12.12
N LEU A 113 6.57 6.25 11.36
CA LEU A 113 5.55 6.36 10.29
C LEU A 113 4.12 6.40 10.84
N GLY A 114 3.91 5.87 12.04
CA GLY A 114 2.60 5.50 12.56
C GLY A 114 2.19 4.10 12.12
N GLY A 115 1.38 3.44 12.96
CA GLY A 115 0.94 2.06 12.73
C GLY A 115 0.16 1.88 11.42
N ASP A 116 -0.64 2.88 11.03
CA ASP A 116 -1.50 2.81 9.84
C ASP A 116 -0.70 2.92 8.54
N LEU A 117 0.22 3.89 8.46
CA LEU A 117 1.07 4.11 7.29
C LEU A 117 2.06 2.96 7.09
N HIS A 118 2.68 2.49 8.19
CA HIS A 118 3.55 1.33 8.15
C HIS A 118 2.78 0.07 7.73
N ALA A 119 1.57 -0.15 8.25
CA ALA A 119 0.75 -1.29 7.84
C ALA A 119 0.28 -1.18 6.39
N GLN A 120 0.01 0.02 5.87
CA GLN A 120 -0.32 0.24 4.46
C GLN A 120 0.86 -0.12 3.55
N ILE A 121 2.06 0.32 3.91
CA ILE A 121 3.30 0.01 3.17
C ILE A 121 3.57 -1.49 3.21
N VAL A 122 3.56 -2.13 4.40
CA VAL A 122 3.90 -3.55 4.56
C VAL A 122 2.85 -4.48 3.94
N ARG A 123 1.55 -4.17 4.03
CA ARG A 123 0.50 -4.98 3.39
C ARG A 123 0.61 -4.96 1.87
N ARG A 124 0.99 -3.82 1.30
CA ARG A 124 1.12 -3.65 -0.16
C ARG A 124 2.48 -4.11 -0.69
N SER A 125 3.55 -4.01 0.09
CA SER A 125 4.89 -4.47 -0.31
C SER A 125 5.14 -5.96 -0.05
N GLY A 126 4.43 -6.55 0.91
CA GLY A 126 4.58 -7.96 1.31
C GLY A 126 3.90 -8.97 0.39
N HIS A 127 3.07 -8.54 -0.57
CA HIS A 127 2.55 -9.43 -1.61
C HIS A 127 3.60 -9.60 -2.70
N HIS A 128 4.40 -10.66 -2.58
CA HIS A 128 5.45 -11.08 -3.52
C HIS A 128 4.93 -11.56 -4.89
N GLY A 129 3.83 -10.96 -5.38
CA GLY A 129 3.17 -11.31 -6.63
C GLY A 129 2.34 -10.15 -7.13
N GLY A 130 2.99 -9.24 -7.87
CA GLY A 130 2.33 -8.32 -8.82
C GLY A 130 1.34 -7.30 -8.27
N ALA A 131 1.15 -7.18 -6.95
CA ALA A 131 0.24 -6.18 -6.40
C ALA A 131 0.87 -4.79 -6.52
N ASP A 132 0.13 -3.86 -7.16
CA ASP A 132 0.57 -2.48 -7.33
C ASP A 132 0.96 -1.84 -6.00
N VAL A 133 2.25 -1.57 -5.88
CA VAL A 133 2.80 -0.80 -4.77
C VAL A 133 2.40 0.65 -5.00
N ASP A 134 1.64 1.22 -4.06
CA ASP A 134 1.28 2.64 -4.10
C ASP A 134 2.53 3.49 -3.85
N ILE A 135 3.10 4.00 -4.94
CA ILE A 135 4.35 4.78 -4.94
C ILE A 135 4.17 6.07 -4.13
N GLU A 136 2.98 6.69 -4.13
CA GLU A 136 2.74 7.92 -3.37
C GLU A 136 2.78 7.68 -1.86
N VAL A 137 2.20 6.57 -1.39
CA VAL A 137 2.27 6.17 0.02
C VAL A 137 3.71 5.85 0.42
N LEU A 138 4.49 5.22 -0.47
CA LEU A 138 5.90 4.93 -0.22
C LEU A 138 6.74 6.21 -0.14
N LEU A 139 6.57 7.14 -1.08
CA LEU A 139 7.28 8.43 -1.08
C LEU A 139 6.93 9.26 0.15
N ARG A 140 5.64 9.30 0.57
CA ARG A 140 5.22 9.95 1.83
C ARG A 140 5.86 9.30 3.06
N GLY A 141 6.01 7.97 3.06
CA GLY A 141 6.73 7.25 4.11
C GLY A 141 8.22 7.63 4.13
N ALA A 142 8.86 7.66 2.97
CA ALA A 142 10.26 8.05 2.84
C ALA A 142 10.51 9.50 3.31
N GLU A 143 9.62 10.46 3.02
CA GLU A 143 9.72 11.83 3.52
C GLU A 143 9.66 11.88 5.05
N LYS A 144 8.69 11.19 5.65
CA LYS A 144 8.56 11.12 7.11
C LYS A 144 9.80 10.50 7.78
N LEU A 145 10.38 9.48 7.14
CA LEU A 145 11.62 8.87 7.64
C LEU A 145 12.82 9.79 7.47
N CYS A 146 12.92 10.53 6.36
CA CYS A 146 14.01 11.48 6.12
C CYS A 146 14.06 12.62 7.15
N ASN A 147 12.92 13.00 7.73
CA ASN A 147 12.87 14.00 8.80
C ASN A 147 13.55 13.53 10.10
N VAL A 148 13.54 12.20 10.35
CA VAL A 148 14.11 11.60 11.57
C VAL A 148 15.51 11.04 11.31
N TYR A 149 15.73 10.53 10.10
CA TYR A 149 16.99 10.00 9.60
C TYR A 149 17.38 10.73 8.32
N PRO A 150 18.09 11.87 8.40
CA PRO A 150 18.51 12.60 7.22
C PRO A 150 19.52 11.78 6.43
N LEU A 151 19.09 11.30 5.25
CA LEU A 151 19.96 10.62 4.31
C LEU A 151 20.38 11.62 3.21
N PRO A 152 21.69 11.89 3.02
CA PRO A 152 22.16 12.80 1.99
C PRO A 152 21.62 12.43 0.60
N GLY A 153 21.06 13.42 -0.10
CA GLY A 153 20.49 13.24 -1.44
C GLY A 153 19.11 12.58 -1.49
N ALA A 154 18.58 12.03 -0.39
CA ALA A 154 17.22 11.45 -0.39
C ALA A 154 16.15 12.54 -0.56
N LEU A 155 16.34 13.69 0.09
CA LEU A 155 15.41 14.83 0.01
C LEU A 155 15.30 15.41 -1.41
N GLU A 156 16.34 15.30 -2.23
CA GLU A 156 16.32 15.75 -3.64
C GLU A 156 15.72 14.69 -4.57
N ARG A 157 15.96 13.40 -4.28
CA ARG A 157 15.46 12.30 -5.10
C ARG A 157 13.96 12.07 -4.95
N ILE A 158 13.41 12.26 -3.76
CA ILE A 158 11.98 12.08 -3.50
C ILE A 158 11.09 12.95 -4.42
N PRO A 159 11.28 14.28 -4.52
CA PRO A 159 10.48 15.10 -5.42
C PRO A 159 10.71 14.75 -6.90
N ALA A 160 11.95 14.40 -7.28
CA ALA A 160 12.24 13.95 -8.64
C ALA A 160 11.49 12.65 -8.99
N LEU A 161 11.43 11.69 -8.06
CA LEU A 161 10.67 10.45 -8.23
C LEU A 161 9.16 10.71 -8.29
N ARG A 162 8.64 11.65 -7.49
CA ARG A 162 7.22 12.07 -7.55
C ARG A 162 6.86 12.67 -8.90
N GLN A 163 7.71 13.56 -9.43
CA GLN A 163 7.49 14.14 -10.76
C GLN A 163 7.53 13.07 -11.85
N LYS A 164 8.51 12.15 -11.78
CA LYS A 164 8.60 11.02 -12.71
C LYS A 164 7.36 10.13 -12.64
N HIS A 165 6.88 9.82 -11.43
CA HIS A 165 5.68 9.03 -11.22
C HIS A 165 4.45 9.71 -11.83
N ALA A 166 4.27 11.02 -11.61
CA ALA A 166 3.17 11.78 -12.21
C ALA A 166 3.24 11.82 -13.75
N GLN A 167 4.44 11.90 -14.34
CA GLN A 167 4.61 11.80 -15.79
C GLN A 167 4.28 10.41 -16.31
N GLN A 168 4.72 9.37 -15.60
CA GLN A 168 4.45 7.97 -15.96
C GLN A 168 2.98 7.62 -15.81
N SER A 169 2.28 8.10 -14.77
CA SER A 169 0.85 7.87 -14.59
C SER A 169 0.03 8.50 -15.71
N ASN A 170 0.38 9.71 -16.13
CA ASN A 170 -0.28 10.36 -17.26
C ASN A 170 -0.03 9.62 -18.58
N THR A 171 1.21 9.17 -18.78
CA THR A 171 1.61 8.38 -19.95
C THR A 171 0.89 7.02 -19.99
N LEU A 172 0.77 6.35 -18.83
CA LEU A 172 0.04 5.10 -18.70
C LEU A 172 -1.44 5.28 -18.99
N ALA A 173 -2.08 6.30 -18.42
CA ALA A 173 -3.49 6.60 -18.70
C ALA A 173 -3.74 6.84 -20.20
N TYR A 174 -2.82 7.51 -20.90
CA TYR A 174 -2.90 7.68 -22.35
C TYR A 174 -2.83 6.34 -23.11
N TYR A 175 -1.89 5.48 -22.74
CA TYR A 175 -1.76 4.17 -23.38
C TYR A 175 -2.88 3.20 -23.03
N GLU A 176 -3.41 3.24 -21.81
CA GLU A 176 -4.59 2.47 -21.40
C GLU A 176 -5.82 2.86 -22.24
N ALA A 177 -6.05 4.16 -22.44
CA ALA A 177 -7.12 4.64 -23.31
C ALA A 177 -6.93 4.15 -24.76
N LYS A 178 -5.69 4.19 -25.27
CA LYS A 178 -5.38 3.68 -26.61
C LYS A 178 -5.57 2.17 -26.73
N VAL A 179 -5.23 1.40 -25.70
CA VAL A 179 -5.48 -0.05 -25.66
C VAL A 179 -6.97 -0.34 -25.63
N ALA A 180 -7.76 0.45 -24.90
CA ALA A 180 -9.22 0.30 -24.89
C ALA A 180 -9.84 0.56 -26.28
N GLU A 181 -9.40 1.61 -26.99
CA GLU A 181 -9.82 1.90 -28.37
C GLU A 181 -9.42 0.76 -29.33
N GLN A 182 -8.19 0.25 -29.20
CA GLN A 182 -7.72 -0.89 -29.99
C GLN A 182 -8.50 -2.16 -29.69
N GLN A 183 -8.88 -2.37 -28.42
CA GLN A 183 -9.70 -3.51 -28.01
C GLN A 183 -11.12 -3.41 -28.60
N GLU A 184 -11.75 -2.23 -28.57
CA GLU A 184 -13.07 -2.01 -29.17
C GLU A 184 -13.06 -2.21 -30.70
N THR A 185 -12.03 -1.70 -31.39
CA THR A 185 -11.89 -1.92 -32.84
C THR A 185 -11.68 -3.40 -33.18
N LEU A 186 -10.91 -4.14 -32.38
CA LEU A 186 -10.76 -5.59 -32.53
C LEU A 186 -12.07 -6.33 -32.28
N GLU A 187 -12.82 -5.94 -31.25
CA GLU A 187 -14.14 -6.51 -30.95
C GLU A 187 -15.13 -6.27 -32.08
N LYS A 188 -15.11 -5.08 -32.68
CA LYS A 188 -15.92 -4.75 -33.86
C LYS A 188 -15.54 -5.60 -35.08
N MET A 189 -14.24 -5.72 -35.39
CA MET A 189 -13.79 -6.57 -36.50
C MET A 189 -14.09 -8.05 -36.26
N ASN A 190 -14.01 -8.52 -35.02
CA ASN A 190 -14.38 -9.88 -34.66
C ASN A 190 -15.90 -10.11 -34.80
N MET A 191 -16.72 -9.10 -34.46
CA MET A 191 -18.16 -9.14 -34.68
C MET A 191 -18.52 -9.12 -36.17
N GLU A 192 -17.90 -8.24 -36.97
CA GLU A 192 -18.07 -8.22 -38.43
C GLU A 192 -17.70 -9.58 -39.05
N ARG A 193 -16.53 -10.13 -38.70
CA ARG A 193 -16.13 -11.47 -39.18
C ARG A 193 -17.10 -12.58 -38.78
N ARG A 194 -17.66 -12.53 -37.57
CA ARG A 194 -18.62 -13.53 -37.10
C ARG A 194 -19.96 -13.41 -37.83
N ASN A 195 -20.38 -12.19 -38.15
CA ASN A 195 -21.60 -11.97 -38.93
C ASN A 195 -21.42 -12.38 -40.40
N ASP A 196 -20.26 -12.10 -41.01
CA ASP A 196 -19.95 -12.55 -42.39
C ASP A 196 -19.92 -14.10 -42.48
N GLU A 197 -19.44 -14.79 -41.45
CA GLU A 197 -19.49 -16.27 -41.37
C GLU A 197 -20.92 -16.81 -41.16
N GLU A 198 -21.81 -16.07 -40.49
CA GLU A 198 -23.24 -16.40 -40.38
C GLU A 198 -23.98 -16.18 -41.72
N ASP A 199 -23.62 -15.13 -42.49
CA ASP A 199 -24.17 -14.86 -43.81
C ASP A 199 -23.67 -15.87 -44.89
N GLU A 200 -22.45 -16.40 -44.78
CA GLU A 200 -21.92 -17.43 -45.70
C GLU A 200 -22.44 -18.86 -45.42
N GLU A 201 -22.93 -19.17 -44.21
CA GLU A 201 -23.58 -20.46 -43.90
C GLU A 201 -25.03 -20.54 -44.41
N ASP A 202 -25.71 -19.41 -44.62
CA ASP A 202 -27.03 -19.34 -45.24
C ASP A 202 -26.97 -19.36 -46.79
N ASP A 203 -25.79 -19.23 -47.40
CA ASP A 203 -25.62 -19.06 -48.86
C ASP A 203 -25.24 -20.35 -49.63
N VAL A 204 -25.23 -21.53 -48.98
CA VAL A 204 -24.88 -22.82 -49.64
C VAL A 204 -26.06 -23.76 -49.89
N GLU A 205 -27.30 -23.41 -49.53
CA GLU A 205 -28.46 -24.23 -49.93
C GLU A 205 -29.72 -23.44 -50.31
N GLY A 206 -29.67 -22.82 -51.49
CA GLY A 206 -30.87 -22.54 -52.28
C GLY A 206 -31.17 -21.06 -52.47
N SER A 207 -30.89 -20.58 -53.68
CA SER A 207 -31.32 -19.28 -54.19
C SER A 207 -32.82 -19.00 -53.92
N VAL A 208 -33.12 -18.04 -53.04
CA VAL A 208 -34.42 -17.38 -52.93
C VAL A 208 -34.21 -15.89 -53.23
N PRO A 209 -34.94 -15.28 -54.17
CA PRO A 209 -34.72 -13.88 -54.55
C PRO A 209 -35.21 -12.92 -53.46
N GLU A 210 -34.50 -11.80 -53.30
CA GLU A 210 -34.77 -10.65 -52.41
C GLU A 210 -36.21 -10.56 -51.88
N GLU A 211 -36.40 -10.89 -50.61
CA GLU A 211 -37.55 -10.45 -49.84
C GLU A 211 -37.29 -9.03 -49.34
N GLY A 212 -37.95 -8.07 -49.99
CA GLY A 212 -38.02 -6.70 -49.51
C GLY A 212 -38.51 -6.66 -48.07
N VAL A 213 -37.91 -5.78 -47.27
CA VAL A 213 -38.23 -5.47 -45.87
C VAL A 213 -39.73 -5.66 -45.57
N PHE A 214 -40.09 -6.83 -45.04
CA PHE A 214 -41.47 -7.14 -44.66
C PHE A 214 -41.90 -6.17 -43.57
N THR A 215 -42.92 -5.36 -43.85
CA THR A 215 -43.47 -4.47 -42.84
C THR A 215 -44.38 -5.26 -41.90
N GLU A 216 -44.58 -4.77 -40.68
CA GLU A 216 -45.47 -5.43 -39.70
C GLU A 216 -46.92 -5.60 -40.22
N GLU A 217 -47.29 -4.83 -41.24
CA GLU A 217 -48.59 -4.92 -41.92
C GLU A 217 -48.66 -6.12 -42.88
N ASP A 218 -47.55 -6.48 -43.53
CA ASP A 218 -47.45 -7.64 -44.42
C ASP A 218 -47.54 -8.95 -43.62
N ILE A 219 -46.89 -9.01 -42.45
CA ILE A 219 -46.94 -10.15 -41.53
C ILE A 219 -48.39 -10.43 -41.07
N LYS A 220 -49.16 -9.37 -40.75
CA LYS A 220 -50.57 -9.52 -40.31
C LYS A 220 -51.48 -10.03 -41.42
N ARG A 221 -51.20 -9.68 -42.68
CA ARG A 221 -51.96 -10.19 -43.83
C ARG A 221 -51.69 -11.68 -44.02
N GLU A 222 -50.43 -12.08 -43.99
CA GLU A 222 -50.06 -13.48 -44.14
C GLU A 222 -50.59 -14.35 -42.99
N GLU A 223 -50.54 -13.87 -41.75
CA GLU A 223 -51.16 -14.57 -40.61
C GLU A 223 -52.66 -14.80 -40.80
N ALA A 224 -53.37 -13.85 -41.41
CA ALA A 224 -54.80 -14.00 -41.70
C ALA A 224 -55.03 -15.04 -42.80
N GLU A 225 -54.21 -15.04 -43.85
CA GLU A 225 -54.27 -16.01 -44.93
C GLU A 225 -53.96 -17.43 -44.44
N VAL A 226 -52.91 -17.60 -43.64
CA VAL A 226 -52.55 -18.87 -42.99
C VAL A 226 -53.70 -19.39 -42.14
N ARG A 227 -54.37 -18.52 -41.37
CA ARG A 227 -55.53 -18.91 -40.55
C ARG A 227 -56.71 -19.43 -41.37
N GLU A 228 -56.95 -18.86 -42.55
CA GLU A 228 -57.98 -19.37 -43.46
C GLU A 228 -57.59 -20.71 -44.09
N LEU A 229 -56.32 -20.85 -44.49
CA LEU A 229 -55.77 -22.08 -45.03
C LEU A 229 -55.78 -23.20 -44.00
N GLU A 230 -55.49 -22.93 -42.73
CA GLU A 230 -55.61 -23.90 -41.64
C GLU A 230 -57.04 -24.36 -41.42
N LYS A 231 -58.03 -23.46 -41.49
CA LYS A 231 -59.45 -23.85 -41.41
C LYS A 231 -59.83 -24.78 -42.56
N LYS A 232 -59.45 -24.44 -43.78
CA LYS A 232 -59.69 -25.26 -44.98
C LYS A 232 -58.97 -26.62 -44.88
N LYS A 233 -57.72 -26.62 -44.43
CA LYS A 233 -56.94 -27.85 -44.18
C LYS A 233 -57.62 -28.73 -43.14
N ARG A 234 -58.10 -28.16 -42.04
CA ARG A 234 -58.78 -28.91 -40.98
C ARG A 234 -60.09 -29.53 -41.48
N GLU A 235 -60.89 -28.78 -42.23
CA GLU A 235 -62.12 -29.28 -42.84
C GLU A 235 -61.85 -30.41 -43.85
N LEU A 236 -60.82 -30.26 -44.69
CA LEU A 236 -60.37 -31.30 -45.62
C LEU A 236 -59.84 -32.53 -44.89
N GLN A 237 -59.08 -32.36 -43.81
CA GLN A 237 -58.60 -33.46 -42.98
C GLN A 237 -59.73 -34.19 -42.26
N GLU A 238 -60.76 -33.48 -41.82
CA GLU A 238 -61.94 -34.08 -41.20
C GLU A 238 -62.77 -34.87 -42.22
N ARG A 239 -62.93 -34.34 -43.44
CA ARG A 239 -63.53 -35.07 -44.56
C ARG A 239 -62.72 -36.31 -44.94
N LEU A 240 -61.40 -36.20 -45.02
CA LEU A 240 -60.53 -37.34 -45.27
C LEU A 240 -60.64 -38.37 -44.15
N ARG A 241 -60.65 -37.97 -42.88
CA ARG A 241 -60.87 -38.89 -41.75
C ARG A 241 -62.23 -39.57 -41.80
N ALA A 242 -63.28 -38.88 -42.24
CA ALA A 242 -64.60 -39.47 -42.42
C ALA A 242 -64.58 -40.52 -43.54
N LEU A 243 -63.99 -40.19 -44.69
CA LEU A 243 -63.82 -41.13 -45.81
C LEU A 243 -62.94 -42.32 -45.44
N ASP A 244 -61.87 -42.11 -44.68
CA ASP A 244 -60.96 -43.16 -44.22
C ASP A 244 -61.65 -44.08 -43.20
N LYS A 245 -62.54 -43.52 -42.36
CA LYS A 245 -63.39 -44.30 -41.46
C LYS A 245 -64.44 -45.12 -42.23
N ASP A 246 -65.05 -44.55 -43.27
CA ASP A 246 -66.02 -45.24 -44.12
C ASP A 246 -65.34 -46.35 -44.96
N LEU A 247 -64.12 -46.10 -45.45
CA LEU A 247 -63.31 -47.09 -46.18
C LEU A 247 -62.80 -48.19 -45.24
N GLY A 248 -62.33 -47.82 -44.05
CA GLY A 248 -61.88 -48.77 -43.01
C GLY A 248 -63.03 -49.63 -42.47
N GLY A 249 -64.27 -49.12 -42.47
CA GLY A 249 -65.47 -49.90 -42.18
C GLY A 249 -65.83 -50.90 -43.29
N LEU A 250 -65.49 -50.59 -44.54
CA LEU A 250 -65.70 -51.47 -45.70
C LEU A 250 -64.62 -52.55 -45.83
N LEU A 251 -63.39 -52.26 -45.42
CA LEU A 251 -62.26 -53.22 -45.41
C LEU A 251 -62.29 -54.22 -44.23
N ASN A 252 -63.03 -53.90 -43.16
CA ASN A 252 -63.14 -54.76 -41.96
C ASN A 252 -64.46 -55.56 -41.91
N MET A 253 -65.14 -55.74 -43.05
CA MET A 253 -66.20 -56.74 -43.26
C MET A 253 -65.67 -57.98 -43.98
#